data_AF-A0A653BBB2-F1
#
_entry.id   AF-A0A653BBB2-F1
#
_cell.length_a   1.000
_cell.length_b   1.000
_cell.length_c   1.000
_cell.angle_alpha   90.00
_cell.angle_beta   90.00
_cell.angle_gamma   90.00
#
_symmetry.space_group_name_H-M   'P 1'
#
loop_
_entity.id
_entity.type
_entity.pdbx_description
1 polymer ?
#
loop_
_entity_poly.entity_id
_entity_poly.type
_entity_poly.pdbx_seq_one_letter_code
_entity_poly.pdbx_strand_id
1 'polypeptide(L)'
;MPRLHSLAWLLFLPACALADLPRFEPQNGLQAQVLQQGDGYVLQQPDGSRIELSIPEGNEVDAAPGFEVDDYDFDGHPDLAIRVPVGMVNSSYHLYLYRPDRQGFERLHMPEALLDRANCGEMSELQAKPAERALYSHCRSGPRWYYDAYRFDASGTPWLYKTLQVRHHDPDAPVFFHVFERTLDPYGKVIASRALDDGDQPVSWTVPSPRLYLHARPDASSRSKAYLIAGDVCEVLDQRGDWLMIRYLSRKGPLERWVSLDEAYSRP
;
A
#
# COMPACT_ATOMS: atom_id res chain seq x y z
N MET A 1 -29.40 -69.45 23.00
CA MET A 1 -30.17 -68.34 22.38
C MET A 1 -29.44 -67.04 22.70
N PRO A 2 -28.76 -66.39 21.74
CA PRO A 2 -27.97 -65.21 22.01
C PRO A 2 -28.84 -63.93 21.96
N ARG A 3 -28.54 -63.01 22.88
CA ARG A 3 -29.17 -61.69 23.01
C ARG A 3 -28.57 -60.73 21.98
N LEU A 4 -29.39 -60.08 21.16
CA LEU A 4 -28.96 -58.94 20.34
C LEU A 4 -28.87 -57.69 21.23
N HIS A 5 -27.69 -57.06 21.25
CA HIS A 5 -27.52 -55.70 21.72
C HIS A 5 -27.65 -54.75 20.53
N SER A 6 -28.69 -53.89 20.55
CA SER A 6 -28.81 -52.77 19.62
C SER A 6 -27.78 -51.69 19.99
N LEU A 7 -26.75 -51.52 19.17
CA LEU A 7 -25.93 -50.31 19.19
C LEU A 7 -26.68 -49.21 18.45
N ALA A 8 -27.18 -48.22 19.18
CA ALA A 8 -27.59 -46.94 18.62
C ALA A 8 -26.34 -46.12 18.31
N TRP A 9 -26.03 -45.96 17.02
CA TRP A 9 -25.02 -45.02 16.56
C TRP A 9 -25.64 -43.61 16.56
N LEU A 10 -25.21 -42.77 17.51
CA LEU A 10 -25.43 -41.33 17.44
C LEU A 10 -24.52 -40.78 16.33
N LEU A 11 -25.12 -40.42 15.20
CA LEU A 11 -24.49 -39.59 14.19
C LEU A 11 -24.29 -38.19 14.78
N PHE A 12 -23.07 -37.89 15.22
CA PHE A 12 -22.63 -36.51 15.38
C PHE A 12 -22.47 -35.92 13.98
N LEU A 13 -23.48 -35.18 13.52
CA LEU A 13 -23.30 -34.27 12.40
C LEU A 13 -22.30 -33.19 12.82
N PRO A 14 -21.29 -32.86 12.01
CA PRO A 14 -20.46 -31.70 12.28
C PRO A 14 -21.37 -30.48 12.23
N ALA A 15 -21.44 -29.74 13.34
CA ALA A 15 -21.94 -28.39 13.30
C ALA A 15 -20.94 -27.60 12.45
N CYS A 16 -21.27 -27.34 11.18
CA CYS A 16 -20.64 -26.26 10.45
C CYS A 16 -20.86 -25.01 11.30
N ALA A 17 -19.82 -24.52 11.94
CA ALA A 17 -19.86 -23.22 12.59
C ALA A 17 -20.20 -22.23 11.47
N LEU A 18 -21.41 -21.66 11.52
CA LEU A 18 -21.67 -20.44 10.75
C LEU A 18 -20.58 -19.46 11.18
N ALA A 19 -19.86 -18.89 10.20
CA ALA A 19 -18.96 -17.79 10.49
C ALA A 19 -19.74 -16.71 11.24
N ASP A 20 -19.22 -16.25 12.38
CA ASP A 20 -19.81 -15.11 13.09
C ASP A 20 -19.62 -13.87 12.22
N LEU A 21 -20.67 -13.50 11.48
CA LEU A 21 -20.67 -12.33 10.61
C LEU A 21 -20.75 -11.05 11.45
N PRO A 22 -20.02 -9.99 11.07
CA PRO A 22 -19.89 -8.81 11.92
C PRO A 22 -21.23 -8.08 12.11
N ARG A 23 -21.46 -7.69 13.36
CA ARG A 23 -22.44 -6.67 13.77
C ARG A 23 -21.66 -5.56 14.47
N PHE A 24 -21.88 -4.32 14.07
CA PHE A 24 -21.08 -3.18 14.52
C PHE A 24 -21.88 -1.87 14.48
N GLU A 25 -21.36 -0.84 15.17
CA GLU A 25 -21.94 0.49 15.22
C GLU A 25 -21.09 1.48 14.41
N PRO A 26 -21.45 1.81 13.15
CA PRO A 26 -20.73 2.83 12.37
C PRO A 26 -20.83 4.23 12.98
N GLN A 27 -21.89 4.48 13.74
CA GLN A 27 -22.09 5.72 14.47
C GLN A 27 -22.87 5.39 15.75
N ASN A 28 -22.61 6.11 16.83
CA ASN A 28 -23.22 5.85 18.14
C ASN A 28 -24.75 5.66 18.05
N GLY A 29 -25.23 4.47 18.42
CA GLY A 29 -26.65 4.11 18.41
C GLY A 29 -27.22 3.69 17.05
N LEU A 30 -26.43 3.71 15.99
CA LEU A 30 -26.78 3.18 14.67
C LEU A 30 -26.10 1.81 14.49
N GLN A 31 -26.84 0.82 14.00
CA GLN A 31 -26.38 -0.57 13.89
C GLN A 31 -26.24 -0.98 12.43
N ALA A 32 -25.18 -1.72 12.11
CA ALA A 32 -25.00 -2.39 10.83
C ALA A 32 -24.65 -3.86 11.06
N GLN A 33 -25.06 -4.73 10.14
CA GLN A 33 -24.76 -6.16 10.24
C GLN A 33 -24.63 -6.82 8.87
N VAL A 34 -23.58 -7.63 8.72
CA VAL A 34 -23.43 -8.54 7.58
C VAL A 34 -24.27 -9.79 7.83
N LEU A 35 -25.05 -10.18 6.82
CA LEU A 35 -25.94 -11.34 6.85
C LEU A 35 -25.65 -12.22 5.63
N GLN A 36 -25.63 -13.53 5.83
CA GLN A 36 -25.62 -14.48 4.71
C GLN A 36 -27.05 -14.60 4.15
N GLN A 37 -27.19 -14.51 2.83
CA GLN A 37 -28.47 -14.62 2.13
C GLN A 37 -28.31 -15.52 0.91
N GLY A 38 -28.71 -16.79 1.05
CA GLY A 38 -28.42 -17.82 0.05
C GLY A 38 -26.91 -18.05 -0.05
N ASP A 39 -26.38 -18.02 -1.27
CA ASP A 39 -24.94 -18.16 -1.54
C ASP A 39 -24.18 -16.82 -1.46
N GLY A 40 -24.90 -15.71 -1.26
CA GLY A 40 -24.34 -14.37 -1.19
C GLY A 40 -24.39 -13.76 0.21
N TYR A 41 -23.98 -12.49 0.30
CA TYR A 41 -23.98 -11.72 1.54
C TYR A 41 -24.64 -10.36 1.31
N VAL A 42 -25.28 -9.85 2.35
CA VAL A 42 -25.88 -8.52 2.36
C VAL A 42 -25.41 -7.76 3.60
N LEU A 43 -25.21 -6.45 3.47
CA LEU A 43 -25.04 -5.55 4.61
C LEU A 43 -26.40 -4.90 4.89
N GLN A 44 -26.94 -5.18 6.08
CA GLN A 44 -28.06 -4.42 6.62
C GLN A 44 -27.54 -3.08 7.14
N GLN A 45 -28.03 -1.99 6.56
CA GLN A 45 -27.65 -0.62 6.87
C GLN A 45 -28.39 -0.10 8.13
N PRO A 46 -27.93 1.01 8.73
CA PRO A 46 -28.59 1.64 9.88
C PRO A 46 -30.07 1.98 9.70
N ASP A 47 -30.48 2.36 8.48
CA ASP A 47 -31.88 2.66 8.15
C ASP A 47 -32.74 1.39 7.93
N GLY A 48 -32.14 0.20 8.06
CA GLY A 48 -32.76 -1.10 7.86
C GLY A 48 -32.80 -1.57 6.40
N SER A 49 -32.41 -0.72 5.45
CA SER A 49 -32.22 -1.12 4.05
C SER A 49 -31.05 -2.11 3.93
N ARG A 50 -30.95 -2.76 2.77
CA ARG A 50 -29.92 -3.79 2.52
C ARG A 50 -29.19 -3.48 1.22
N ILE A 51 -27.86 -3.60 1.26
CA ILE A 51 -27.03 -3.61 0.06
C ILE A 51 -26.47 -5.02 -0.15
N GLU A 52 -26.49 -5.47 -1.40
CA GLU A 52 -25.81 -6.70 -1.79
C GLU A 52 -24.30 -6.47 -1.76
N LEU A 53 -23.59 -7.38 -1.08
CA LEU A 53 -22.14 -7.30 -0.98
C LEU A 53 -21.53 -7.99 -2.20
N SER A 54 -20.76 -7.22 -2.96
CA SER A 54 -19.92 -7.74 -4.02
C SER A 54 -18.72 -8.41 -3.38
N ILE A 55 -18.58 -9.72 -3.62
CA ILE A 55 -17.41 -10.48 -3.19
C ILE A 55 -16.30 -10.30 -4.23
N PRO A 56 -15.07 -9.91 -3.83
CA PRO A 56 -13.97 -9.79 -4.76
C PRO A 56 -13.64 -11.13 -5.41
N GLU A 57 -13.15 -11.10 -6.65
CA GLU A 57 -12.76 -12.33 -7.35
C GLU A 57 -11.57 -13.00 -6.63
N GLY A 58 -11.74 -14.29 -6.32
CA GLY A 58 -10.74 -15.17 -5.75
C GLY A 58 -10.40 -16.31 -6.71
N ASN A 59 -9.30 -17.01 -6.45
CA ASN A 59 -8.94 -18.23 -7.19
C ASN A 59 -8.88 -19.48 -6.30
N GLU A 60 -9.14 -19.36 -5.00
CA GLU A 60 -9.30 -20.49 -4.11
C GLU A 60 -10.74 -21.01 -4.15
N VAL A 61 -10.88 -22.28 -4.53
CA VAL A 61 -12.17 -22.97 -4.57
C VAL A 61 -12.64 -23.19 -3.12
N ASP A 62 -13.88 -22.80 -2.84
CA ASP A 62 -14.56 -22.96 -1.54
C ASP A 62 -14.03 -22.11 -0.38
N ALA A 63 -13.14 -21.14 -0.62
CA ALA A 63 -12.74 -20.18 0.40
C ALA A 63 -13.88 -19.18 0.68
N ALA A 64 -14.45 -19.25 1.88
CA ALA A 64 -15.43 -18.26 2.33
C ALA A 64 -14.76 -16.87 2.47
N PRO A 65 -15.45 -15.77 2.12
CA PRO A 65 -14.91 -14.44 2.32
C PRO A 65 -14.71 -14.13 3.81
N GLY A 66 -13.63 -13.43 4.12
CA GLY A 66 -13.42 -12.80 5.41
C GLY A 66 -14.10 -11.43 5.47
N PHE A 67 -14.57 -11.04 6.65
CA PHE A 67 -15.16 -9.72 6.91
C PHE A 67 -14.41 -9.05 8.05
N GLU A 68 -13.94 -7.83 7.83
CA GLU A 68 -13.16 -7.06 8.80
C GLU A 68 -13.79 -5.67 8.95
N VAL A 69 -13.76 -5.13 10.17
CA VAL A 69 -14.34 -3.82 10.51
C VAL A 69 -13.24 -2.97 11.12
N ASP A 70 -12.94 -1.84 10.49
CA ASP A 70 -11.93 -0.86 10.91
C ASP A 70 -12.22 0.49 10.24
N ASP A 71 -11.58 1.56 10.69
CA ASP A 71 -11.66 2.90 10.06
C ASP A 71 -10.63 2.98 8.91
N TYR A 72 -11.08 2.68 7.68
CA TYR A 72 -10.20 2.53 6.51
C TYR A 72 -9.94 3.86 5.79
N ASP A 73 -10.87 4.82 5.88
CA ASP A 73 -10.71 6.16 5.28
C ASP A 73 -10.32 7.28 6.28
N PHE A 74 -10.21 6.93 7.56
CA PHE A 74 -9.76 7.79 8.66
C PHE A 74 -10.71 8.97 8.93
N ASP A 75 -12.01 8.77 8.73
CA ASP A 75 -13.06 9.73 9.06
C ASP A 75 -13.60 9.59 10.50
N GLY A 76 -13.18 8.54 11.22
CA GLY A 76 -13.57 8.24 12.59
C GLY A 76 -14.77 7.31 12.73
N HIS A 77 -15.30 6.79 11.62
CA HIS A 77 -16.37 5.80 11.57
C HIS A 77 -15.83 4.45 11.06
N PRO A 78 -16.23 3.32 11.68
CA PRO A 78 -15.79 2.02 11.19
C PRO A 78 -16.50 1.65 9.90
N ASP A 79 -15.70 1.17 8.96
CA ASP A 79 -16.05 0.70 7.63
C ASP A 79 -16.06 -0.85 7.60
N LEU A 80 -16.45 -1.42 6.46
CA LEU A 80 -16.44 -2.86 6.23
C LEU A 80 -15.48 -3.23 5.09
N ALA A 81 -14.54 -4.12 5.37
CA ALA A 81 -13.72 -4.80 4.37
C ALA A 81 -14.21 -6.24 4.14
N ILE A 82 -14.20 -6.65 2.87
CA ILE A 82 -14.43 -8.03 2.44
C ILE A 82 -13.14 -8.52 1.81
N ARG A 83 -12.60 -9.62 2.33
CA ARG A 83 -11.33 -10.20 1.91
C ARG A 83 -11.53 -11.59 1.30
N VAL A 84 -10.89 -11.85 0.17
CA VAL A 84 -10.81 -13.20 -0.42
C VAL A 84 -9.35 -13.51 -0.78
N PRO A 85 -8.81 -14.69 -0.43
CA PRO A 85 -7.46 -15.10 -0.85
C PRO A 85 -7.31 -15.15 -2.38
N VAL A 86 -6.16 -14.70 -2.87
CA VAL A 86 -5.77 -14.77 -4.29
C VAL A 86 -4.34 -15.32 -4.40
N GLY A 87 -4.24 -16.56 -4.86
CA GLY A 87 -2.98 -17.29 -4.89
C GLY A 87 -2.48 -17.58 -3.48
N MET A 88 -1.16 -17.72 -3.33
CA MET A 88 -0.58 -18.24 -2.09
C MET A 88 -0.34 -17.19 -0.99
N VAL A 89 -0.30 -15.91 -1.35
CA VAL A 89 0.27 -14.85 -0.48
C VAL A 89 -0.43 -13.50 -0.59
N ASN A 90 -1.38 -13.35 -1.50
CA ASN A 90 -2.14 -12.11 -1.67
C ASN A 90 -3.61 -12.39 -1.35
N SER A 91 -4.36 -11.33 -1.13
CA SER A 91 -5.82 -11.34 -1.03
C SER A 91 -6.38 -10.18 -1.84
N SER A 92 -7.58 -10.32 -2.38
CA SER A 92 -8.33 -9.22 -2.97
C SER A 92 -9.33 -8.67 -1.96
N TYR A 93 -9.56 -7.36 -2.02
CA TYR A 93 -10.41 -6.65 -1.08
C TYR A 93 -11.46 -5.81 -1.80
N HIS A 94 -12.68 -5.80 -1.25
CA HIS A 94 -13.64 -4.72 -1.48
C HIS A 94 -13.89 -3.99 -0.16
N LEU A 95 -13.91 -2.66 -0.20
CA LEU A 95 -14.24 -1.82 0.94
C LEU A 95 -15.62 -1.18 0.77
N TYR A 96 -16.36 -1.09 1.87
CA TYR A 96 -17.61 -0.39 2.00
C TYR A 96 -17.44 0.68 3.07
N LEU A 97 -17.40 1.94 2.63
CA LEU A 97 -17.14 3.09 3.48
C LEU A 97 -18.45 3.60 4.06
N TYR A 98 -18.47 3.88 5.36
CA TYR A 98 -19.60 4.53 5.99
C TYR A 98 -19.62 6.02 5.64
N ARG A 99 -20.79 6.54 5.27
CA ARG A 99 -20.98 7.96 4.97
C ARG A 99 -21.89 8.60 6.02
N PRO A 100 -21.34 9.33 7.00
CA PRO A 100 -22.12 9.87 8.11
C PRO A 100 -23.24 10.81 7.64
N ASP A 101 -22.99 11.62 6.60
CA ASP A 101 -23.98 12.54 6.03
C ASP A 101 -25.23 11.83 5.46
N ARG A 102 -25.07 10.56 5.05
CA ARG A 102 -26.15 9.73 4.47
C ARG A 102 -26.59 8.61 5.41
N GLN A 103 -25.88 8.40 6.51
CA GLN A 103 -26.06 7.30 7.46
C GLN A 103 -26.09 5.91 6.80
N GLY A 104 -25.27 5.71 5.76
CA GLY A 104 -25.27 4.48 4.97
C GLY A 104 -23.88 4.16 4.41
N PHE A 105 -23.74 2.96 3.85
CA PHE A 105 -22.48 2.47 3.29
C PHE A 105 -22.47 2.58 1.77
N GLU A 106 -21.31 2.89 1.21
CA GLU A 106 -21.07 2.83 -0.23
C GLU A 106 -19.80 2.03 -0.53
N ARG A 107 -19.80 1.25 -1.61
CA ARG A 107 -18.58 0.54 -2.05
C ARG A 107 -17.56 1.57 -2.51
N LEU A 108 -16.34 1.48 -2.00
CA LEU A 108 -15.22 2.25 -2.50
C LEU A 108 -14.87 1.78 -3.91
N HIS A 109 -14.82 2.73 -4.83
CA HIS A 109 -14.30 2.52 -6.17
C HIS A 109 -13.00 3.27 -6.35
N MET A 110 -11.93 2.55 -6.67
CA MET A 110 -10.64 3.15 -6.95
C MET A 110 -10.67 3.82 -8.33
N PRO A 111 -10.29 5.11 -8.45
CA PRO A 111 -10.24 5.77 -9.75
C PRO A 111 -9.27 5.07 -10.70
N GLU A 112 -9.64 4.88 -11.97
CA GLU A 112 -8.81 4.19 -12.98
C GLU A 112 -7.41 4.83 -13.12
N ALA A 113 -7.34 6.16 -13.17
CA ALA A 113 -6.06 6.89 -13.24
C ALA A 113 -5.15 6.67 -12.00
N LEU A 114 -5.72 6.26 -10.88
CA LEU A 114 -4.98 5.88 -9.68
C LEU A 114 -4.50 4.41 -9.77
N LEU A 115 -5.34 3.51 -10.28
CA LEU A 115 -4.98 2.11 -10.53
C LEU A 115 -3.82 1.97 -11.51
N ASP A 116 -3.77 2.79 -12.57
CA ASP A 116 -2.66 2.81 -13.55
C ASP A 116 -1.29 3.10 -12.93
N ARG A 117 -1.27 3.69 -11.73
CA ARG A 117 -0.07 4.12 -11.03
C ARG A 117 0.25 3.28 -9.80
N ALA A 118 -0.71 2.50 -9.32
CA ALA A 118 -0.56 1.63 -8.16
C ALA A 118 0.16 0.34 -8.56
N ASN A 119 0.92 -0.23 -7.64
CA ASN A 119 1.52 -1.54 -7.80
C ASN A 119 0.53 -2.67 -7.51
N CYS A 120 -0.40 -2.46 -6.57
CA CYS A 120 -1.22 -3.52 -5.99
C CYS A 120 -2.65 -3.62 -6.56
N GLY A 121 -2.88 -3.12 -7.77
CA GLY A 121 -4.21 -3.12 -8.39
C GLY A 121 -5.21 -2.32 -7.56
N GLU A 122 -6.43 -2.84 -7.38
CA GLU A 122 -7.42 -2.21 -6.49
C GLU A 122 -6.89 -2.17 -5.06
N MET A 123 -6.81 -3.31 -4.36
CA MET A 123 -6.31 -3.43 -2.99
C MET A 123 -5.89 -4.86 -2.65
N SER A 124 -4.80 -5.01 -1.89
CA SER A 124 -4.31 -6.30 -1.40
C SER A 124 -3.59 -6.14 -0.05
N GLU A 125 -3.64 -7.19 0.78
CA GLU A 125 -3.06 -7.23 2.14
C GLU A 125 -3.11 -5.89 2.89
N LEU A 126 -4.34 -5.45 3.18
CA LEU A 126 -4.61 -4.13 3.72
C LEU A 126 -4.10 -3.94 5.16
N GLN A 127 -3.63 -2.74 5.44
CA GLN A 127 -3.25 -2.31 6.78
C GLN A 127 -3.57 -0.82 6.98
N ALA A 128 -4.51 -0.52 7.87
CA ALA A 128 -4.76 0.84 8.30
C ALA A 128 -3.62 1.35 9.21
N LYS A 129 -3.11 2.57 8.96
CA LYS A 129 -2.13 3.25 9.81
C LYS A 129 -2.67 4.61 10.28
N PRO A 130 -3.41 4.65 11.41
CA PRO A 130 -4.05 5.87 11.90
C PRO A 130 -3.09 7.04 12.13
N ALA A 131 -1.88 6.77 12.64
CA ALA A 131 -0.87 7.80 12.86
C ALA A 131 -0.42 8.50 11.56
N GLU A 132 -0.47 7.80 10.43
CA GLU A 132 -0.18 8.36 9.11
C GLU A 132 -1.46 8.80 8.38
N ARG A 133 -2.64 8.49 8.93
CA ARG A 133 -3.94 8.59 8.27
C ARG A 133 -3.93 7.97 6.88
N ALA A 134 -3.30 6.81 6.74
CA ALA A 134 -3.07 6.17 5.45
C ALA A 134 -3.38 4.69 5.48
N LEU A 135 -4.07 4.21 4.45
CA LEU A 135 -4.39 2.81 4.21
C LEU A 135 -3.30 2.23 3.31
N TYR A 136 -2.53 1.30 3.85
CA TYR A 136 -1.51 0.59 3.10
C TYR A 136 -2.10 -0.65 2.44
N SER A 137 -1.78 -0.84 1.16
CA SER A 137 -2.03 -2.05 0.38
C SER A 137 -0.68 -2.67 0.05
N HIS A 138 -0.49 -3.94 0.39
CA HIS A 138 0.73 -4.69 0.09
C HIS A 138 0.43 -5.81 -0.89
N CYS A 139 1.36 -6.09 -1.80
CA CYS A 139 1.18 -7.17 -2.75
C CYS A 139 2.51 -7.78 -3.14
N ARG A 140 2.48 -9.09 -3.39
CA ARG A 140 3.63 -9.83 -3.88
C ARG A 140 3.55 -9.94 -5.40
N SER A 141 4.59 -9.45 -6.09
CA SER A 141 4.79 -9.64 -7.53
C SER A 141 6.24 -10.01 -7.84
N GLY A 142 6.49 -11.05 -8.65
CA GLY A 142 7.84 -11.51 -8.99
C GLY A 142 8.63 -11.99 -7.75
N PRO A 143 9.85 -11.47 -7.46
CA PRO A 143 10.63 -11.75 -6.25
C PRO A 143 10.45 -10.72 -5.11
N ARG A 144 9.74 -9.60 -5.32
CA ARG A 144 9.59 -8.50 -4.35
C ARG A 144 8.17 -8.29 -3.80
N TRP A 145 8.11 -7.76 -2.58
CA TRP A 145 6.90 -7.16 -2.01
C TRP A 145 6.81 -5.69 -2.40
N TYR A 146 5.64 -5.29 -2.87
CA TYR A 146 5.29 -3.91 -3.20
C TYR A 146 4.32 -3.38 -2.17
N TYR A 147 4.26 -2.06 -2.02
CA TYR A 147 3.15 -1.43 -1.35
C TYR A 147 2.78 -0.10 -2.00
N ASP A 148 1.52 0.24 -1.82
CA ASP A 148 0.93 1.55 -2.05
C ASP A 148 0.25 1.99 -0.77
N ALA A 149 0.27 3.28 -0.48
CA ALA A 149 -0.48 3.85 0.64
C ALA A 149 -1.41 4.93 0.11
N TYR A 150 -2.67 4.83 0.50
CA TYR A 150 -3.73 5.73 0.09
C TYR A 150 -4.12 6.63 1.26
N ARG A 151 -4.41 7.88 0.94
CA ARG A 151 -5.09 8.81 1.84
C ARG A 151 -6.41 9.20 1.20
N PHE A 152 -7.33 9.66 2.03
CA PHE A 152 -8.66 10.04 1.58
C PHE A 152 -8.87 11.54 1.79
N ASP A 153 -9.57 12.17 0.86
CA ASP A 153 -10.06 13.53 1.04
C ASP A 153 -11.33 13.56 1.89
N ALA A 154 -11.88 14.76 2.14
CA ALA A 154 -13.08 14.92 2.95
C ALA A 154 -14.35 14.28 2.35
N SER A 155 -14.33 13.90 1.06
CA SER A 155 -15.42 13.17 0.42
C SER A 155 -15.23 11.64 0.48
N GLY A 156 -14.11 11.18 1.05
CA GLY A 156 -13.71 9.78 1.04
C GLY A 156 -13.17 9.32 -0.31
N THR A 157 -12.72 10.25 -1.17
CA THR A 157 -12.06 9.90 -2.44
C THR A 157 -10.58 9.59 -2.17
N PRO A 158 -10.08 8.41 -2.60
CA PRO A 158 -8.70 8.02 -2.36
C PRO A 158 -7.74 8.73 -3.31
N TRP A 159 -6.54 9.03 -2.82
CA TRP A 159 -5.39 9.47 -3.61
C TRP A 159 -4.12 8.75 -3.14
N LEU A 160 -3.19 8.53 -4.07
CA LEU A 160 -1.94 7.81 -3.81
C LEU A 160 -0.99 8.70 -3.01
N TYR A 161 -0.77 8.37 -1.74
CA TYR A 161 0.09 9.11 -0.82
C TYR A 161 1.53 8.62 -0.84
N LYS A 162 1.73 7.31 -0.94
CA LYS A 162 3.06 6.70 -0.97
C LYS A 162 3.07 5.48 -1.87
N THR A 163 4.17 5.22 -2.55
CA THR A 163 4.31 4.03 -3.42
C THR A 163 5.78 3.63 -3.56
N LEU A 164 6.01 2.36 -3.83
CA LEU A 164 7.32 1.88 -4.29
C LEU A 164 7.44 2.01 -5.80
N GLN A 165 8.53 2.62 -6.25
CA GLN A 165 8.96 2.63 -7.64
C GLN A 165 10.18 1.74 -7.80
N VAL A 166 10.02 0.65 -8.55
CA VAL A 166 11.11 -0.26 -8.90
C VAL A 166 11.60 0.08 -10.31
N ARG A 167 12.91 0.18 -10.48
CA ARG A 167 13.57 0.47 -11.75
C ARG A 167 14.26 -0.78 -12.28
N HIS A 168 14.25 -0.94 -13.60
CA HIS A 168 15.00 -2.00 -14.27
C HIS A 168 16.51 -1.75 -14.15
N HIS A 169 17.25 -2.82 -13.90
CA HIS A 169 18.70 -2.77 -13.77
C HIS A 169 19.35 -2.12 -15.00
N ASP A 170 20.19 -1.13 -14.74
CA ASP A 170 21.07 -0.50 -15.72
C ASP A 170 22.49 -1.08 -15.53
N PRO A 171 22.97 -1.93 -16.46
CA PRO A 171 24.28 -2.59 -16.33
C PRO A 171 25.46 -1.64 -16.54
N ASP A 172 25.23 -0.49 -17.18
CA ASP A 172 26.28 0.46 -17.52
C ASP A 172 26.48 1.51 -16.40
N ALA A 173 25.51 1.65 -15.50
CA ALA A 173 25.61 2.57 -14.36
C ALA A 173 26.67 2.08 -13.34
N PRO A 174 27.64 2.94 -12.94
CA PRO A 174 28.68 2.55 -11.98
C PRO A 174 28.14 2.25 -10.58
N VAL A 175 26.96 2.78 -10.27
CA VAL A 175 26.14 2.45 -9.10
C VAL A 175 24.67 2.53 -9.51
N PHE A 176 23.85 1.61 -9.00
CA PHE A 176 22.44 1.52 -9.38
C PHE A 176 21.54 1.37 -8.15
N PHE A 177 20.56 2.28 -8.04
CA PHE A 177 19.52 2.25 -7.01
C PHE A 177 18.22 1.75 -7.64
N HIS A 178 17.80 0.55 -7.26
CA HIS A 178 16.73 -0.18 -7.94
C HIS A 178 15.33 0.13 -7.36
N VAL A 179 15.23 0.57 -6.10
CA VAL A 179 13.94 0.90 -5.48
C VAL A 179 13.96 2.30 -4.89
N PHE A 180 12.88 3.02 -5.12
CA PHE A 180 12.59 4.29 -4.49
C PHE A 180 11.21 4.25 -3.83
N GLU A 181 11.14 4.61 -2.55
CA GLU A 181 9.87 5.00 -1.95
C GLU A 181 9.58 6.45 -2.34
N ARG A 182 8.41 6.70 -2.91
CA ARG A 182 7.94 8.03 -3.30
C ARG A 182 6.79 8.43 -2.40
N THR A 183 6.85 9.63 -1.83
CA THR A 183 5.71 10.29 -1.18
C THR A 183 5.18 11.35 -2.12
N LEU A 184 3.86 11.38 -2.30
CA LEU A 184 3.18 12.28 -3.22
C LEU A 184 2.25 13.22 -2.48
N ASP A 185 1.97 14.37 -3.11
CA ASP A 185 0.85 15.22 -2.73
C ASP A 185 -0.48 14.72 -3.34
N PRO A 186 -1.63 15.29 -2.97
CA PRO A 186 -2.93 14.88 -3.51
C PRO A 186 -3.08 15.03 -5.04
N TYR A 187 -2.21 15.82 -5.68
CA TYR A 187 -2.19 15.99 -7.14
C TYR A 187 -1.24 14.98 -7.82
N GLY A 188 -0.66 14.06 -7.05
CA GLY A 188 0.24 13.03 -7.53
C GLY A 188 1.63 13.52 -7.89
N LYS A 189 2.04 14.70 -7.41
CA LYS A 189 3.42 15.19 -7.53
C LYS A 189 4.27 14.60 -6.41
N VAL A 190 5.45 14.09 -6.75
CA VAL A 190 6.42 13.61 -5.76
C VAL A 190 6.95 14.78 -4.92
N ILE A 191 6.76 14.71 -3.61
CA ILE A 191 7.21 15.71 -2.63
C ILE A 191 8.34 15.21 -1.73
N ALA A 192 8.51 13.89 -1.62
CA ALA A 192 9.67 13.29 -0.99
C ALA A 192 10.00 11.96 -1.67
N SER A 193 11.26 11.58 -1.61
CA SER A 193 11.75 10.33 -2.15
C SER A 193 12.95 9.86 -1.36
N ARG A 194 13.17 8.55 -1.32
CA ARG A 194 14.39 7.94 -0.83
C ARG A 194 14.63 6.60 -1.52
N ALA A 195 15.89 6.30 -1.80
CA ALA A 195 16.27 4.97 -2.26
C ALA A 195 16.18 3.97 -1.10
N LEU A 196 15.77 2.75 -1.42
CA LEU A 196 15.73 1.62 -0.50
C LEU A 196 16.61 0.49 -1.01
N ASP A 197 17.07 -0.37 -0.09
CA ASP A 197 17.66 -1.66 -0.42
C ASP A 197 16.60 -2.77 -0.62
N ASP A 198 17.06 -4.01 -0.77
CA ASP A 198 16.18 -5.18 -0.92
C ASP A 198 15.40 -5.53 0.37
N GLY A 199 15.82 -5.02 1.53
CA GLY A 199 15.15 -5.17 2.82
C GLY A 199 14.27 -3.97 3.19
N ASP A 200 13.93 -3.13 2.21
CA ASP A 200 13.18 -1.88 2.37
C ASP A 200 13.79 -0.90 3.39
N GLN A 201 15.12 -0.97 3.59
CA GLN A 201 15.83 -0.02 4.44
C GLN A 201 16.35 1.17 3.62
N PRO A 202 16.30 2.40 4.15
CA PRO A 202 16.89 3.56 3.49
C PRO A 202 18.38 3.35 3.22
N VAL A 203 18.78 3.51 1.97
CA VAL A 203 20.18 3.40 1.57
C VAL A 203 20.79 4.79 1.38
N SER A 204 22.01 4.94 1.90
CA SER A 204 22.83 6.13 1.69
C SER A 204 23.91 5.87 0.65
N TRP A 205 24.36 6.93 -0.01
CA TRP A 205 25.47 6.90 -0.94
C TRP A 205 26.64 7.70 -0.38
N THR A 206 27.85 7.13 -0.46
CA THR A 206 29.08 7.78 -0.01
C THR A 206 29.85 8.27 -1.22
N VAL A 207 30.24 9.54 -1.20
CA VAL A 207 30.97 10.18 -2.31
C VAL A 207 32.34 9.52 -2.47
N PRO A 208 32.66 8.94 -3.64
CA PRO A 208 33.92 8.22 -3.86
C PRO A 208 35.05 9.13 -4.40
N SER A 209 34.72 10.28 -5.01
CA SER A 209 35.69 11.20 -5.62
C SER A 209 36.19 12.25 -4.62
N PRO A 210 37.47 12.67 -4.68
CA PRO A 210 38.00 13.75 -3.85
C PRO A 210 37.29 15.09 -4.07
N ARG A 211 36.63 15.27 -5.23
CA ARG A 211 35.86 16.48 -5.53
C ARG A 211 34.74 16.16 -6.52
N LEU A 212 33.52 16.44 -6.10
CA LEU A 212 32.32 16.20 -6.90
C LEU A 212 31.42 17.43 -6.92
N TYR A 213 31.28 18.07 -8.07
CA TYR A 213 30.48 19.29 -8.18
C TYR A 213 28.97 19.02 -8.04
N LEU A 214 28.27 20.01 -7.48
CA LEU A 214 26.82 19.99 -7.32
C LEU A 214 26.13 20.74 -8.46
N HIS A 215 25.02 20.18 -8.94
CA HIS A 215 24.25 20.68 -10.09
C HIS A 215 22.80 20.97 -9.69
N ALA A 216 22.20 21.99 -10.31
CA ALA A 216 20.80 22.33 -10.09
C ALA A 216 19.82 21.42 -10.86
N ARG A 217 20.29 20.82 -11.95
CA ARG A 217 19.56 19.91 -12.85
C ARG A 217 20.48 18.74 -13.24
N PRO A 218 19.95 17.64 -13.77
CA PRO A 218 20.76 16.53 -14.28
C PRO A 218 21.41 16.91 -15.63
N ASP A 219 22.21 17.97 -15.62
CA ASP A 219 22.90 18.49 -16.80
C ASP A 219 24.21 19.20 -16.41
N ALA A 220 25.24 19.06 -17.24
CA ALA A 220 26.57 19.60 -16.98
C ALA A 220 26.61 21.14 -16.93
N SER A 221 25.72 21.82 -17.67
CA SER A 221 25.66 23.29 -17.73
C SER A 221 25.15 23.92 -16.43
N SER A 222 24.44 23.15 -15.60
CA SER A 222 23.86 23.59 -14.33
C SER A 222 24.80 23.48 -13.13
N ARG A 223 26.09 23.26 -13.38
CA ARG A 223 27.14 23.13 -12.36
C ARG A 223 27.22 24.38 -11.49
N SER A 224 27.22 24.19 -10.17
CA SER A 224 27.47 25.23 -9.19
C SER A 224 28.94 25.27 -8.75
N LYS A 225 29.32 26.27 -7.95
CA LYS A 225 30.64 26.31 -7.31
C LYS A 225 30.76 25.38 -6.10
N ALA A 226 29.64 24.88 -5.59
CA ALA A 226 29.61 23.97 -4.45
C ALA A 226 29.97 22.55 -4.91
N TYR A 227 30.62 21.80 -4.02
CA TYR A 227 31.05 20.44 -4.27
C TYR A 227 31.02 19.64 -2.96
N LEU A 228 30.95 18.32 -3.10
CA LEU A 228 31.18 17.34 -2.05
C LEU A 228 32.60 16.79 -2.17
N ILE A 229 33.09 16.17 -1.10
CA ILE A 229 34.40 15.53 -1.04
C ILE A 229 34.25 14.05 -0.69
N ALA A 230 35.32 13.29 -0.92
CA ALA A 230 35.34 11.86 -0.62
C ALA A 230 34.96 11.58 0.84
N GLY A 231 34.06 10.62 1.05
CA GLY A 231 33.55 10.26 2.37
C GLY A 231 32.32 11.04 2.85
N ASP A 232 31.88 12.08 2.12
CA ASP A 232 30.57 12.69 2.38
C ASP A 232 29.45 11.66 2.16
N VAL A 233 28.50 11.58 3.09
CA VAL A 233 27.37 10.65 3.03
C VAL A 233 26.10 11.41 2.69
N CYS A 234 25.36 10.91 1.71
CA CYS A 234 24.15 11.53 1.20
C CYS A 234 22.99 10.54 1.15
N GLU A 235 21.77 11.03 1.36
CA GLU A 235 20.56 10.28 0.97
C GLU A 235 20.40 10.34 -0.54
N VAL A 236 19.92 9.25 -1.13
CA VAL A 236 19.63 9.19 -2.58
C VAL A 236 18.15 9.42 -2.80
N LEU A 237 17.80 10.42 -3.60
CA LEU A 237 16.42 10.82 -3.86
C LEU A 237 15.92 10.38 -5.23
N ASP A 238 16.78 10.33 -6.25
CA ASP A 238 16.42 9.93 -7.61
C ASP A 238 17.66 9.54 -8.41
N GLN A 239 17.50 8.77 -9.48
CA GLN A 239 18.57 8.47 -10.44
C GLN A 239 18.05 8.57 -11.87
N ARG A 240 18.76 9.28 -12.75
CA ARG A 240 18.39 9.50 -14.16
C ARG A 240 19.61 9.38 -15.05
N GLY A 241 19.79 8.23 -15.69
CA GLY A 241 21.05 7.87 -16.34
C GLY A 241 22.21 8.06 -15.37
N ASP A 242 23.23 8.80 -15.81
CA ASP A 242 24.44 9.08 -15.03
C ASP A 242 24.27 10.22 -14.01
N TRP A 243 23.05 10.60 -13.68
CA TRP A 243 22.78 11.65 -12.70
C TRP A 243 22.10 11.10 -11.46
N LEU A 244 22.63 11.45 -10.31
CA LEU A 244 22.09 11.09 -9.00
C LEU A 244 21.58 12.36 -8.30
N MET A 245 20.29 12.38 -7.95
CA MET A 245 19.74 13.41 -7.07
C MET A 245 19.97 12.98 -5.63
N ILE A 246 20.63 13.84 -4.86
CA ILE A 246 21.04 13.54 -3.49
C ILE A 246 20.50 14.59 -2.52
N ARG A 247 20.32 14.21 -1.26
CA ARG A 247 20.19 15.14 -0.13
C ARG A 247 21.42 15.04 0.75
N TYR A 248 22.13 16.15 0.90
CA TYR A 248 23.27 16.27 1.79
C TYR A 248 22.92 17.17 2.99
N LEU A 249 23.16 16.68 4.21
CA LEU A 249 22.93 17.44 5.43
C LEU A 249 24.11 18.37 5.70
N SER A 250 24.02 19.60 5.20
CA SER A 250 25.03 20.61 5.46
C SER A 250 24.80 21.32 6.80
N ARG A 251 25.82 22.05 7.28
CA ARG A 251 25.69 22.92 8.46
C ARG A 251 24.63 24.02 8.33
N LYS A 252 24.19 24.34 7.10
CA LYS A 252 23.17 25.37 6.82
C LYS A 252 21.79 24.77 6.54
N GLY A 253 21.63 23.46 6.72
CA GLY A 253 20.41 22.71 6.40
C GLY A 253 20.60 21.74 5.22
N PRO A 254 19.56 20.95 4.92
CA PRO A 254 19.59 19.96 3.85
C PRO A 254 19.73 20.63 2.47
N LEU A 255 20.59 20.05 1.65
CA LEU A 255 20.87 20.50 0.29
C LEU A 255 20.50 19.40 -0.69
N GLU A 256 19.52 19.66 -1.54
CA GLU A 256 19.10 18.73 -2.60
C GLU A 256 19.70 19.14 -3.95
N ARG A 257 20.56 18.30 -4.53
CA ARG A 257 21.29 18.63 -5.76
C ARG A 257 21.51 17.39 -6.62
N TRP A 258 21.78 17.61 -7.89
CA TRP A 258 22.24 16.57 -8.80
C TRP A 258 23.76 16.46 -8.75
N VAL A 259 24.27 15.24 -8.88
CA VAL A 259 25.69 14.95 -9.10
C VAL A 259 25.84 14.00 -10.28
N SER A 260 26.97 14.09 -10.99
CA SER A 260 27.30 13.17 -12.08
C SER A 260 27.98 11.92 -11.52
N LEU A 261 27.45 10.74 -11.89
CA LEU A 261 28.04 9.45 -11.59
C LEU A 261 29.35 9.25 -12.37
N ASP A 262 29.43 9.72 -13.62
CA ASP A 262 30.68 9.72 -14.39
C ASP A 262 31.77 10.51 -13.67
N GLU A 263 31.48 11.73 -13.21
CA GLU A 263 32.44 12.53 -12.44
C GLU A 263 32.81 11.83 -11.12
N ALA A 264 31.82 11.25 -10.43
CA ALA A 264 32.04 10.58 -9.15
C ALA A 264 32.97 9.36 -9.28
N TYR A 265 32.84 8.57 -10.35
CA TYR A 265 33.58 7.31 -10.54
C TYR A 265 34.70 7.40 -11.57
N SER A 266 34.92 8.55 -12.21
CA SER A 266 36.10 8.81 -13.02
C SER A 266 37.39 8.61 -12.19
N ARG A 267 38.32 7.79 -12.70
CA ARG A 267 39.65 7.66 -12.09
C ARG A 267 40.50 8.88 -12.44
N PRO A 268 41.27 9.45 -11.49
CA PRO A 268 42.22 10.53 -11.77
C PRO A 268 43.32 10.11 -12.76
#